data_AF-A0A8T2XT73-F1
#
_entry.id   AF-A0A8T2XT73-F1
#
_cell.length_a   1.000
_cell.length_b   1.000
_cell.length_c   1.000
_cell.angle_alpha   90.00
_cell.angle_beta   90.00
_cell.angle_gamma   90.00
#
_symmetry.space_group_name_H-M   'P 1'
#
loop_
_entity.id
_entity.type
_entity.pdbx_description
1 polymer ?
#
loop_
_entity_poly.entity_id
_entity_poly.type
_entity_poly.pdbx_seq_one_letter_code
_entity_poly.pdbx_strand_id
1 'polypeptide(L)'
;MAPKRKKSPSIDPQGIFSGMVVFLVETGVQSRRLQIWKQKLVQMGATTEERLSKKVTHVFAINSQALLQQLDGQLLKRFKPRVLLYQWLEDSLRSGEKVSEDQYHLLVDMEGENTKDKSLVLKLVNENTCNADELSPHNEKIKSDVKKFKSDAENKGLSEVPNSPGSSDSSPLSQTLTNPIPSSTLHSDLSLPYSPPDLNRSITEIFGKLINIYRALGDDRRSFSYYKAIPVVEKLPFKIESADQVKDLPGIGKSMQDHIQEIVTTGKLSKLEHFETDEKVQEMELLLQKTGEEILPGVDILCGGSYRRGKASCGDLDIVITHPDGKSHKGFLTRYVKRLKDMKFLREDLIFSTRSEEGTDSGVDTYFGLCTYPGRELRHRIDFKVTG
;
A
#
# COMPACT_ATOMS: atom_id res chain seq x y z
N MET A 1 -2.98 28.02 -36.46
CA MET A 1 -3.50 26.63 -36.47
C MET A 1 -4.14 26.36 -35.12
N ALA A 2 -5.42 25.99 -35.08
CA ALA A 2 -6.10 25.62 -33.85
C ALA A 2 -5.48 24.34 -33.24
N PRO A 3 -5.44 24.18 -31.90
CA PRO A 3 -4.86 22.99 -31.28
C PRO A 3 -5.74 21.78 -31.57
N LYS A 4 -5.14 20.71 -32.08
CA LYS A 4 -5.81 19.43 -32.32
C LYS A 4 -6.32 18.88 -30.99
N ARG A 5 -7.65 18.78 -30.85
CA ARG A 5 -8.32 18.07 -29.74
C ARG A 5 -7.69 16.67 -29.59
N LYS A 6 -7.16 16.36 -28.40
CA LYS A 6 -6.78 14.99 -28.02
C LYS A 6 -7.99 14.08 -28.26
N LYS A 7 -7.85 13.05 -29.09
CA LYS A 7 -8.90 12.04 -29.28
C LYS A 7 -9.20 11.42 -27.92
N SER A 8 -10.47 11.44 -27.51
CA SER A 8 -10.94 10.63 -26.39
C SER A 8 -10.61 9.17 -26.66
N PRO A 9 -10.19 8.38 -25.65
CA PRO A 9 -9.95 6.96 -25.83
C PRO A 9 -11.19 6.28 -26.44
N SER A 10 -10.98 5.37 -27.39
CA SER A 10 -12.07 4.62 -28.03
C SER A 10 -12.80 3.78 -26.98
N ILE A 11 -14.11 3.98 -26.88
CA ILE A 11 -15.00 3.17 -26.04
C ILE A 11 -15.18 1.83 -26.76
N ASP A 12 -15.00 0.73 -26.01
CA ASP A 12 -15.31 -0.62 -26.45
C ASP A 12 -16.59 -1.11 -25.75
N PRO A 13 -17.76 -1.05 -26.41
CA PRO A 13 -19.04 -1.48 -25.84
C PRO A 13 -19.08 -2.99 -25.51
N GLN A 14 -18.20 -3.79 -26.11
CA GLN A 14 -18.05 -5.23 -25.87
C GLN A 14 -16.85 -5.53 -24.97
N GLY A 15 -16.28 -4.50 -24.32
CA GLY A 15 -15.15 -4.64 -23.41
C GLY A 15 -15.47 -5.52 -22.20
N ILE A 16 -14.43 -5.87 -21.45
CA ILE A 16 -14.54 -6.89 -20.41
C ILE A 16 -15.56 -6.57 -19.31
N PHE A 17 -15.93 -5.30 -19.10
CA PHE A 17 -16.95 -4.91 -18.12
C PHE A 17 -18.32 -4.63 -18.75
N SER A 18 -18.54 -5.07 -20.00
CA SER A 18 -19.83 -4.95 -20.68
C SER A 18 -20.97 -5.52 -19.83
N GLY A 19 -22.09 -4.79 -19.81
CA GLY A 19 -23.28 -5.12 -19.01
C GLY A 19 -23.18 -4.76 -17.52
N MET A 20 -22.03 -4.29 -17.02
CA MET A 20 -21.92 -3.83 -15.64
C MET A 20 -22.43 -2.40 -15.49
N VAL A 21 -23.27 -2.17 -14.49
CA VAL A 21 -23.61 -0.85 -13.99
C VAL A 21 -22.99 -0.70 -12.61
N VAL A 22 -22.09 0.27 -12.47
CA VAL A 22 -21.17 0.40 -11.35
C VAL A 22 -21.44 1.68 -10.57
N PHE A 23 -21.46 1.56 -9.25
CA PHE A 23 -21.39 2.69 -8.32
C PHE A 23 -20.05 2.67 -7.58
N LEU A 24 -19.38 3.82 -7.52
CA LEU A 24 -18.06 3.97 -6.91
C LEU A 24 -18.20 4.73 -5.59
N VAL A 25 -17.83 4.10 -4.47
CA VAL A 25 -17.76 4.78 -3.17
C VAL A 25 -16.53 5.66 -3.14
N GLU A 26 -16.73 6.96 -2.94
CA GLU A 26 -15.67 7.99 -3.02
C GLU A 26 -14.90 8.10 -1.71
N THR A 27 -15.55 7.77 -0.59
CA THR A 27 -14.98 7.82 0.75
C THR A 27 -13.68 7.01 0.84
N GLY A 28 -12.60 7.67 1.28
CA GLY A 28 -11.29 7.03 1.46
C GLY A 28 -10.50 6.82 0.16
N VAL A 29 -10.96 7.34 -0.98
CA VAL A 29 -10.28 7.23 -2.28
C VAL A 29 -9.95 8.63 -2.82
N GLN A 30 -8.73 8.80 -3.34
CA GLN A 30 -8.33 10.06 -4.00
C GLN A 30 -9.17 10.32 -5.25
N SER A 31 -9.67 11.55 -5.43
CA SER A 31 -10.57 11.92 -6.54
C SER A 31 -9.98 11.63 -7.92
N ARG A 32 -8.65 11.78 -8.07
CA ARG A 32 -7.98 11.47 -9.34
C ARG A 32 -8.03 9.99 -9.69
N ARG A 33 -7.89 9.10 -8.70
CA ARG A 33 -7.95 7.65 -8.87
C ARG A 33 -9.36 7.19 -9.25
N LEU A 34 -10.37 7.76 -8.59
CA LEU A 34 -11.78 7.55 -8.92
C LEU A 34 -12.09 7.95 -10.38
N GLN A 35 -11.57 9.11 -10.83
CA GLN A 35 -11.76 9.59 -12.20
C GLN A 35 -11.13 8.64 -13.22
N ILE A 36 -9.92 8.12 -12.94
CA ILE A 36 -9.23 7.16 -13.81
C ILE A 36 -10.03 5.85 -13.90
N TRP A 37 -10.48 5.30 -12.77
CA TRP A 37 -11.28 4.08 -12.76
C TRP A 37 -12.61 4.25 -13.49
N LYS A 38 -13.31 5.36 -13.25
CA LYS A 38 -14.55 5.69 -13.95
C LYS A 38 -14.32 5.73 -15.47
N GLN A 39 -13.25 6.39 -15.92
CA GLN A 39 -12.89 6.45 -17.32
C GLN A 39 -12.59 5.05 -17.90
N LYS A 40 -11.86 4.21 -17.17
CA LYS A 40 -11.51 2.85 -17.60
C LYS A 40 -12.70 1.90 -17.67
N LEU A 41 -13.59 1.96 -16.67
CA LEU A 41 -14.84 1.21 -16.65
C LEU A 41 -15.69 1.52 -17.88
N VAL A 42 -15.90 2.82 -18.17
CA VAL A 42 -16.66 3.26 -19.36
C VAL A 42 -15.95 2.88 -20.65
N GLN A 43 -14.62 3.02 -20.70
CA GLN A 43 -13.83 2.62 -21.87
C GLN A 43 -14.01 1.13 -22.19
N MET A 44 -14.19 0.28 -21.18
CA MET A 44 -14.31 -1.18 -21.32
C MET A 44 -15.76 -1.68 -21.18
N GLY A 45 -16.75 -0.84 -21.50
CA GLY A 45 -18.13 -1.27 -21.72
C GLY A 45 -19.04 -1.20 -20.48
N ALA A 46 -18.55 -0.79 -19.31
CA ALA A 46 -19.41 -0.57 -18.14
C ALA A 46 -20.11 0.79 -18.19
N THR A 47 -21.22 0.90 -17.47
CA THR A 47 -21.88 2.17 -17.16
C THR A 47 -21.64 2.54 -15.70
N THR A 48 -21.43 3.82 -15.40
CA THR A 48 -21.24 4.30 -14.02
C THR A 48 -22.41 5.19 -13.61
N GLU A 49 -22.91 5.01 -12.38
CA GLU A 49 -24.02 5.79 -11.81
C GLU A 49 -23.51 6.63 -10.62
N GLU A 50 -23.98 7.87 -10.51
CA GLU A 50 -23.67 8.77 -9.37
C GLU A 50 -24.51 8.46 -8.12
N ARG A 51 -25.56 7.66 -8.28
CA ARG A 51 -26.49 7.32 -7.20
C ARG A 51 -26.83 5.84 -7.26
N LEU A 52 -26.92 5.21 -6.09
CA LEU A 52 -27.35 3.82 -6.01
C LEU A 52 -28.80 3.70 -6.49
N SER A 53 -29.01 2.81 -7.47
CA SER A 53 -30.31 2.56 -8.07
C SER A 53 -30.50 1.07 -8.36
N LYS A 54 -31.71 0.65 -8.70
CA LYS A 54 -32.01 -0.73 -9.11
C LYS A 54 -31.23 -1.23 -10.33
N LYS A 55 -30.61 -0.31 -11.09
CA LYS A 55 -29.76 -0.67 -12.23
C LYS A 55 -28.35 -1.06 -11.81
N VAL A 56 -27.90 -0.59 -10.64
CA VAL A 56 -26.54 -0.82 -10.17
C VAL A 56 -26.35 -2.29 -9.84
N THR A 57 -25.42 -2.91 -10.55
CA THR A 57 -25.04 -4.32 -10.41
C THR A 57 -23.88 -4.50 -9.44
N HIS A 58 -22.95 -3.53 -9.40
CA HIS A 58 -21.71 -3.61 -8.63
C HIS A 58 -21.45 -2.31 -7.87
N VAL A 59 -20.97 -2.43 -6.65
CA VAL A 59 -20.52 -1.33 -5.80
C VAL A 59 -19.07 -1.59 -5.43
N PHE A 60 -18.18 -0.63 -5.69
CA PHE A 60 -16.78 -0.70 -5.27
C PHE A 60 -16.50 0.22 -4.08
N ALA A 61 -15.84 -0.30 -3.06
CA ALA A 61 -15.42 0.45 -1.89
C ALA A 61 -14.02 0.01 -1.42
N ILE A 62 -13.31 0.88 -0.67
CA ILE A 62 -11.97 0.56 -0.17
C ILE A 62 -12.01 -0.35 1.08
N ASN A 63 -13.10 -0.29 1.84
CA ASN A 63 -13.41 -1.17 2.97
C ASN A 63 -14.89 -1.03 3.36
N SER A 64 -15.34 -1.84 4.31
CA SER A 64 -16.72 -1.83 4.82
C SER A 64 -17.09 -0.52 5.53
N GLN A 65 -16.14 0.13 6.21
CA GLN A 65 -16.39 1.41 6.89
C GLN A 65 -16.69 2.53 5.89
N ALA A 66 -15.89 2.67 4.83
CA ALA A 66 -16.08 3.67 3.79
C ALA A 66 -17.40 3.48 3.05
N LEU A 67 -17.77 2.22 2.80
CA LEU A 67 -19.07 1.86 2.23
C LEU A 67 -20.22 2.37 3.11
N LEU A 68 -20.19 2.09 4.41
CA LEU A 68 -21.25 2.49 5.36
C LEU A 68 -21.33 3.99 5.61
N GLN A 69 -20.24 4.73 5.39
CA GLN A 69 -20.25 6.21 5.48
C GLN A 69 -21.02 6.87 4.33
N GLN A 70 -21.10 6.24 3.16
CA GLN A 70 -21.76 6.80 1.98
C GLN A 70 -23.08 6.10 1.64
N LEU A 71 -23.22 4.82 1.99
CA LEU A 71 -24.40 4.00 1.69
C LEU A 71 -24.97 3.38 2.96
N ASP A 72 -26.25 3.63 3.20
CA ASP A 72 -27.01 2.97 4.26
C ASP A 72 -27.19 1.48 3.93
N GLY A 73 -27.05 0.63 4.95
CA GLY A 73 -27.32 -0.80 4.90
C GLY A 73 -28.71 -1.13 4.36
N GLN A 74 -29.71 -0.27 4.58
CA GLN A 74 -31.05 -0.49 4.02
C GLN A 74 -31.08 -0.45 2.48
N LEU A 75 -30.29 0.42 1.85
CA LEU A 75 -30.23 0.51 0.39
C LEU A 75 -29.48 -0.69 -0.20
N LEU A 76 -28.43 -1.16 0.46
CA LEU A 76 -27.72 -2.38 0.09
C LEU A 76 -28.61 -3.62 0.20
N LYS A 77 -29.43 -3.71 1.26
CA LYS A 77 -30.45 -4.79 1.41
C LYS A 77 -31.53 -4.73 0.32
N ARG A 78 -31.96 -3.52 -0.06
CA ARG A 78 -33.03 -3.30 -1.05
C ARG A 78 -32.59 -3.66 -2.47
N PHE A 79 -31.41 -3.23 -2.89
CA PHE A 79 -30.94 -3.41 -4.27
C PHE A 79 -30.03 -4.63 -4.45
N LYS A 80 -29.46 -5.17 -3.37
CA LYS A 80 -28.56 -6.32 -3.35
C LYS A 80 -27.46 -6.28 -4.43
N PRO A 81 -26.74 -5.16 -4.60
CA PRO A 81 -25.63 -5.11 -5.54
C PRO A 81 -24.49 -6.02 -5.07
N ARG A 82 -23.64 -6.48 -5.99
CA ARG A 82 -22.37 -7.12 -5.65
C ARG A 82 -21.43 -6.07 -5.08
N VAL A 83 -21.05 -6.20 -3.82
CA VAL A 83 -20.15 -5.26 -3.15
C VAL A 83 -18.74 -5.85 -3.16
N LEU A 84 -17.81 -5.14 -3.79
CA LEU A 84 -16.44 -5.59 -4.02
C LEU A 84 -15.42 -4.54 -3.56
N LEU A 85 -14.23 -5.00 -3.22
CA LEU A 85 -13.06 -4.14 -3.04
C LEU A 85 -12.61 -3.52 -4.36
N TYR A 86 -12.08 -2.30 -4.32
CA TYR A 86 -11.41 -1.69 -5.48
C TYR A 86 -10.27 -2.55 -6.04
N GLN A 87 -9.64 -3.37 -5.20
CA GLN A 87 -8.60 -4.31 -5.60
C GLN A 87 -9.05 -5.26 -6.73
N TRP A 88 -10.32 -5.72 -6.71
CA TRP A 88 -10.86 -6.56 -7.78
C TRP A 88 -10.86 -5.86 -9.14
N LEU A 89 -11.22 -4.57 -9.15
CA LEU A 89 -11.21 -3.75 -10.36
C LEU A 89 -9.77 -3.56 -10.87
N GLU A 90 -8.83 -3.31 -9.96
CA GLU A 90 -7.42 -3.16 -10.31
C GLU A 90 -6.83 -4.43 -10.91
N ASP A 91 -7.11 -5.58 -10.30
CA ASP A 91 -6.58 -6.86 -10.77
C ASP A 91 -7.26 -7.30 -12.07
N SER A 92 -8.55 -7.04 -12.25
CA SER A 92 -9.25 -7.26 -13.53
C SER A 92 -8.73 -6.34 -14.65
N LEU A 93 -8.41 -5.08 -14.32
CA LEU A 93 -7.79 -4.16 -15.28
C LEU A 93 -6.36 -4.58 -15.64
N ARG A 94 -5.64 -5.20 -14.70
CA ARG A 94 -4.25 -5.65 -14.92
C ARG A 94 -4.19 -6.93 -15.74
N SER A 95 -5.04 -7.91 -15.45
CA SER A 95 -5.12 -9.16 -16.21
C SER A 95 -5.77 -8.97 -17.58
N GLY A 96 -6.57 -7.92 -17.75
CA GLY A 96 -7.36 -7.70 -18.97
C GLY A 96 -8.57 -8.63 -19.07
N GLU A 97 -8.96 -9.30 -17.98
CA GLU A 97 -10.16 -10.13 -17.88
C GLU A 97 -10.79 -10.00 -16.48
N LYS A 98 -12.06 -10.39 -16.30
CA LYS A 98 -12.69 -10.37 -14.96
C LYS A 98 -12.09 -11.48 -14.11
N VAL A 99 -11.35 -11.12 -13.06
CA VAL A 99 -10.86 -12.10 -12.07
C VAL A 99 -12.02 -12.58 -11.19
N SER A 100 -11.86 -13.72 -10.49
CA SER A 100 -12.91 -14.22 -9.58
C SER A 100 -13.25 -13.20 -8.49
N GLU A 101 -14.54 -13.07 -8.17
CA GLU A 101 -15.05 -12.13 -7.16
C GLU A 101 -14.93 -12.67 -5.72
N ASP A 102 -14.77 -13.99 -5.55
CA ASP A 102 -14.93 -14.69 -4.26
C ASP A 102 -14.03 -14.14 -3.13
N GLN A 103 -12.84 -13.65 -3.48
CA GLN A 103 -11.84 -13.13 -2.53
C GLN A 103 -11.97 -11.63 -2.26
N TYR A 104 -12.86 -10.94 -2.96
CA TYR A 104 -12.95 -9.47 -2.95
C TYR A 104 -14.27 -8.95 -2.41
N HIS A 105 -15.18 -9.84 -2.01
CA HIS A 105 -16.45 -9.45 -1.42
C HIS A 105 -16.25 -8.74 -0.07
N LEU A 106 -16.88 -7.59 0.07
CA LEU A 106 -16.98 -6.92 1.35
C LEU A 106 -18.14 -7.51 2.14
N LEU A 107 -17.82 -8.29 3.18
CA LEU A 107 -18.79 -8.70 4.18
C LEU A 107 -19.12 -7.49 5.05
N VAL A 108 -20.40 -7.16 5.11
CA VAL A 108 -20.91 -6.12 5.99
C VAL A 108 -21.74 -6.82 7.06
N ASP A 109 -21.18 -6.95 8.26
CA ASP A 109 -21.88 -7.48 9.42
C ASP A 109 -22.99 -6.50 9.80
N MET A 110 -24.19 -6.79 9.31
CA MET A 110 -25.40 -6.04 9.59
C MET A 110 -26.05 -6.63 10.84
N GLU A 111 -25.36 -6.57 11.99
CA GLU A 111 -25.95 -7.00 13.25
C GLU A 111 -26.99 -6.01 13.75
N GLY A 112 -28.22 -6.51 13.84
CA GLY A 112 -29.39 -5.81 14.33
C GLY A 112 -30.66 -6.65 14.18
N GLU A 113 -30.62 -7.93 14.56
CA GLU A 113 -31.76 -8.68 15.11
C GLU A 113 -31.33 -10.07 15.59
N ASN A 114 -31.82 -10.43 16.76
CA ASN A 114 -31.45 -11.56 17.61
C ASN A 114 -32.10 -12.86 17.11
N THR A 115 -31.35 -13.86 16.61
CA THR A 115 -31.75 -15.29 16.69
C THR A 115 -30.53 -16.23 16.58
N LYS A 116 -30.61 -17.32 17.36
CA LYS A 116 -29.57 -18.31 17.67
C LYS A 116 -29.24 -19.26 16.51
N ASP A 117 -27.98 -19.72 16.53
CA ASP A 117 -27.42 -20.97 15.98
C ASP A 117 -27.47 -21.21 14.45
N LYS A 118 -26.29 -21.12 13.81
CA LYS A 118 -25.48 -22.31 13.51
C LYS A 118 -24.10 -21.96 12.93
N SER A 119 -23.09 -22.41 13.67
CA SER A 119 -21.74 -22.77 13.27
C SER A 119 -21.57 -23.14 11.79
N LEU A 120 -20.69 -22.41 11.09
CA LEU A 120 -19.57 -22.97 10.32
C LEU A 120 -18.43 -21.94 10.31
N VAL A 121 -17.55 -22.05 11.30
CA VAL A 121 -16.28 -21.34 11.33
C VAL A 121 -15.33 -22.00 10.32
N LEU A 122 -15.05 -21.33 9.21
CA LEU A 122 -13.83 -21.55 8.46
C LEU A 122 -12.80 -20.50 8.89
N LYS A 123 -11.85 -20.95 9.71
CA LYS A 123 -10.60 -20.24 9.96
C LYS A 123 -9.65 -20.46 8.78
N LEU A 124 -8.85 -19.40 8.56
CA LEU A 124 -7.48 -19.34 8.06
C LEU A 124 -7.22 -18.87 6.61
N VAL A 125 -6.34 -17.86 6.60
CA VAL A 125 -5.38 -17.42 5.57
C VAL A 125 -5.97 -16.51 4.47
N ASN A 126 -5.33 -15.46 3.97
CA ASN A 126 -4.23 -14.52 4.27
C ASN A 126 -4.06 -13.76 2.93
N GLU A 127 -3.47 -12.57 2.97
CA GLU A 127 -2.74 -11.94 1.86
C GLU A 127 -3.48 -11.47 0.60
N ASN A 128 -3.50 -10.14 0.48
CA ASN A 128 -3.56 -9.41 -0.77
C ASN A 128 -2.36 -9.78 -1.67
N THR A 129 -2.75 -10.23 -2.85
CA THR A 129 -2.06 -10.52 -4.11
C THR A 129 -1.29 -9.34 -4.70
N CYS A 130 -0.26 -9.62 -5.51
CA CYS A 130 -0.14 -9.24 -6.95
C CYS A 130 1.34 -9.13 -7.41
N ASN A 131 1.81 -9.48 -8.61
CA ASN A 131 1.26 -10.13 -9.82
C ASN A 131 2.43 -10.42 -10.82
N ALA A 132 2.13 -11.21 -11.88
CA ALA A 132 2.71 -11.18 -13.26
C ALA A 132 4.20 -11.58 -13.47
N ASP A 133 4.67 -12.19 -14.57
CA ASP A 133 4.10 -12.78 -15.80
C ASP A 133 5.18 -13.62 -16.55
N GLU A 134 4.71 -14.53 -17.42
CA GLU A 134 5.23 -15.04 -18.72
C GLU A 134 6.49 -15.97 -18.93
N LEU A 135 6.16 -17.18 -19.46
CA LEU A 135 6.63 -17.90 -20.68
C LEU A 135 7.94 -18.75 -20.78
N SER A 136 7.75 -20.07 -20.52
CA SER A 136 8.04 -21.25 -21.40
C SER A 136 9.51 -21.70 -21.70
N PRO A 137 9.80 -22.96 -22.19
CA PRO A 137 8.90 -24.05 -22.62
C PRO A 137 9.24 -25.52 -22.19
N HIS A 138 8.27 -26.42 -22.45
CA HIS A 138 8.34 -27.87 -22.77
C HIS A 138 9.14 -28.88 -21.91
N ASN A 139 8.42 -29.81 -21.24
CA ASN A 139 8.24 -31.20 -21.74
C ASN A 139 7.30 -32.01 -20.83
N GLU A 140 6.26 -32.60 -21.41
CA GLU A 140 5.53 -33.71 -20.80
C GLU A 140 6.38 -34.98 -20.88
N LYS A 141 6.39 -35.79 -19.80
CA LYS A 141 5.86 -37.17 -19.78
C LYS A 141 6.46 -38.03 -18.65
N ILE A 142 5.58 -38.91 -18.15
CA ILE A 142 5.79 -40.24 -17.56
C ILE A 142 5.62 -40.40 -16.03
N LYS A 143 4.59 -41.21 -15.76
CA LYS A 143 4.23 -42.03 -14.59
C LYS A 143 5.41 -42.68 -13.84
N SER A 144 5.23 -42.87 -12.52
CA SER A 144 5.41 -44.15 -11.78
C SER A 144 5.29 -43.86 -10.28
N ASP A 145 4.25 -44.36 -9.61
CA ASP A 145 4.24 -45.58 -8.80
C ASP A 145 4.68 -45.40 -7.33
N VAL A 146 3.71 -45.68 -6.45
CA VAL A 146 3.77 -46.58 -5.28
C VAL A 146 4.99 -46.45 -4.34
N LYS A 147 4.75 -46.03 -3.09
CA LYS A 147 4.91 -46.93 -1.93
C LYS A 147 4.30 -46.40 -0.63
N LYS A 148 3.35 -47.21 -0.17
CA LYS A 148 2.78 -47.41 1.15
C LYS A 148 3.87 -47.67 2.21
N PHE A 149 3.76 -47.05 3.38
CA PHE A 149 4.13 -47.67 4.66
C PHE A 149 3.19 -47.19 5.77
N LYS A 150 2.45 -48.15 6.32
CA LYS A 150 1.87 -48.12 7.67
C LYS A 150 2.88 -48.77 8.62
N SER A 151 2.93 -48.32 9.86
CA SER A 151 3.17 -49.19 11.01
C SER A 151 2.57 -48.56 12.26
N ASP A 152 1.56 -49.24 12.79
CA ASP A 152 1.05 -49.14 14.15
C ASP A 152 2.09 -49.69 15.15
N ALA A 153 2.11 -49.18 16.39
CA ALA A 153 2.34 -49.99 17.60
C ALA A 153 2.07 -49.18 18.89
N GLU A 154 1.34 -49.85 19.78
CA GLU A 154 0.95 -49.55 21.17
C GLU A 154 2.19 -49.44 22.10
N ASN A 155 2.17 -49.05 23.40
CA ASN A 155 1.24 -49.39 24.48
C ASN A 155 1.65 -48.69 25.83
N LYS A 156 0.65 -48.51 26.72
CA LYS A 156 0.64 -48.62 28.20
C LYS A 156 1.32 -47.62 29.16
N GLY A 157 0.51 -47.17 30.15
CA GLY A 157 0.92 -46.85 31.54
C GLY A 157 -0.12 -46.02 32.34
N LEU A 158 -0.79 -46.65 33.33
CA LEU A 158 -1.87 -46.13 34.20
C LEU A 158 -1.38 -45.35 35.46
N SER A 159 -2.26 -44.51 36.04
CA SER A 159 -2.75 -44.50 37.47
C SER A 159 -3.09 -43.06 37.94
N GLU A 160 -4.36 -42.65 38.12
CA GLU A 160 -5.23 -42.71 39.33
C GLU A 160 -5.22 -41.43 40.22
N VAL A 161 -6.44 -40.97 40.53
CA VAL A 161 -6.87 -39.81 41.37
C VAL A 161 -7.20 -40.30 42.80
N PRO A 162 -7.48 -39.48 43.85
CA PRO A 162 -8.82 -38.86 44.03
C PRO A 162 -8.95 -37.56 44.90
N ASN A 163 -9.96 -36.74 44.54
CA ASN A 163 -11.02 -36.05 45.33
C ASN A 163 -10.79 -34.95 46.42
N SER A 164 -11.55 -33.86 46.17
CA SER A 164 -12.21 -32.73 46.93
C SER A 164 -12.80 -33.06 48.35
N PRO A 165 -13.50 -32.18 49.17
CA PRO A 165 -14.57 -31.18 48.82
C PRO A 165 -14.91 -29.98 49.82
N GLY A 166 -15.97 -29.18 49.50
CA GLY A 166 -16.90 -28.44 50.43
C GLY A 166 -16.84 -26.88 50.42
N SER A 167 -17.82 -26.08 49.92
CA SER A 167 -19.17 -25.62 50.41
C SER A 167 -19.13 -24.75 51.70
N SER A 168 -19.94 -23.72 52.03
CA SER A 168 -21.21 -23.11 51.55
C SER A 168 -21.60 -21.90 52.47
N ASP A 169 -22.38 -20.94 51.92
CA ASP A 169 -23.43 -20.06 52.51
C ASP A 169 -23.29 -19.17 53.77
N SER A 170 -23.66 -17.87 53.66
CA SER A 170 -24.93 -17.30 54.23
C SER A 170 -25.01 -15.75 54.18
N SER A 171 -26.19 -15.22 53.80
CA SER A 171 -26.70 -13.82 53.92
C SER A 171 -27.55 -13.69 55.24
N PRO A 172 -28.37 -12.65 55.59
CA PRO A 172 -28.90 -11.50 54.80
C PRO A 172 -29.25 -10.16 55.55
N LEU A 173 -29.94 -9.24 54.83
CA LEU A 173 -30.91 -8.19 55.24
C LEU A 173 -30.44 -6.75 55.55
N SER A 174 -30.76 -5.79 54.66
CA SER A 174 -31.95 -4.91 54.80
C SER A 174 -32.05 -3.84 53.70
N GLN A 175 -33.28 -3.39 53.50
CA GLN A 175 -33.86 -2.77 52.31
C GLN A 175 -33.79 -1.22 52.30
N THR A 176 -33.59 -0.71 51.09
CA THR A 176 -34.30 0.42 50.44
C THR A 176 -34.19 1.85 51.00
N LEU A 177 -33.77 2.79 50.14
CA LEU A 177 -34.56 3.95 49.69
C LEU A 177 -33.81 4.75 48.59
N THR A 178 -34.51 4.94 47.47
CA THR A 178 -34.50 6.10 46.54
C THR A 178 -33.26 6.43 45.67
N ASN A 179 -33.39 6.16 44.37
CA ASN A 179 -32.75 6.91 43.26
C ASN A 179 -33.47 8.26 43.05
N PRO A 180 -32.78 9.32 42.57
CA PRO A 180 -32.55 9.50 41.13
C PRO A 180 -31.12 9.93 40.71
N ILE A 181 -30.83 9.56 39.46
CA ILE A 181 -29.64 9.67 38.59
C ILE A 181 -29.53 11.09 37.97
N PRO A 182 -28.43 11.53 37.28
CA PRO A 182 -26.98 11.22 37.31
C PRO A 182 -26.09 12.48 37.39
N SER A 183 -24.79 12.31 37.68
CA SER A 183 -23.68 12.53 36.72
C SER A 183 -22.31 12.50 37.40
N SER A 184 -21.42 11.68 36.84
CA SER A 184 -19.96 11.81 36.80
C SER A 184 -19.21 12.02 38.12
N THR A 185 -18.53 10.96 38.59
CA THR A 185 -17.05 10.90 38.74
C THR A 185 -16.68 9.52 39.28
N LEU A 186 -16.25 8.61 38.40
CA LEU A 186 -15.49 7.43 38.80
C LEU A 186 -14.07 7.60 38.27
N HIS A 187 -13.17 8.00 39.16
CA HIS A 187 -11.76 7.73 38.98
C HIS A 187 -11.54 6.23 39.20
N SER A 188 -11.59 5.46 38.12
CA SER A 188 -11.04 4.11 38.09
C SER A 188 -9.70 4.18 37.36
N ASP A 189 -8.64 4.12 38.15
CA ASP A 189 -7.26 3.89 37.76
C ASP A 189 -7.18 2.62 36.91
N LEU A 190 -7.20 2.79 35.58
CA LEU A 190 -6.98 1.72 34.62
C LEU A 190 -5.49 1.61 34.39
N SER A 191 -4.95 0.49 34.86
CA SER A 191 -3.61 0.02 34.55
C SER A 191 -3.26 0.25 33.09
N LEU A 192 -2.30 1.14 32.85
CA LEU A 192 -1.60 1.22 31.58
C LEU A 192 -1.12 -0.20 31.23
N PRO A 193 -1.45 -0.75 30.03
CA PRO A 193 -0.80 -1.97 29.60
C PRO A 193 0.70 -1.69 29.56
N TYR A 194 1.45 -2.41 30.39
CA TYR A 194 2.91 -2.33 30.41
C TYR A 194 3.42 -2.61 29.00
N SER A 195 3.82 -1.55 28.29
CA SER A 195 4.54 -1.62 27.01
C SER A 195 6.02 -1.47 27.33
N PRO A 196 6.74 -2.58 27.59
CA PRO A 196 8.17 -2.51 27.83
C PRO A 196 8.87 -1.82 26.65
N PRO A 197 9.95 -1.07 26.90
CA PRO A 197 10.71 -0.41 25.84
C PRO A 197 11.20 -1.42 24.79
N ASP A 198 11.15 -1.07 23.51
CA ASP A 198 11.77 -1.86 22.43
C ASP A 198 13.29 -1.90 22.63
N LEU A 199 13.79 -3.00 23.20
CA LEU A 199 15.22 -3.24 23.45
C LEU A 199 16.01 -3.45 22.15
N ASN A 200 15.32 -3.70 21.04
CA ASN A 200 15.88 -4.03 19.73
C ASN A 200 15.61 -2.94 18.68
N ARG A 201 15.32 -1.72 19.14
CA ARG A 201 14.97 -0.56 18.30
C ARG A 201 15.93 -0.31 17.13
N SER A 202 17.23 -0.49 17.36
CA SER A 202 18.25 -0.36 16.29
C SER A 202 18.04 -1.31 15.11
N ILE A 203 17.51 -2.51 15.35
CA ILE A 203 17.19 -3.51 14.33
C ILE A 203 15.84 -3.18 13.67
N THR A 204 14.81 -2.88 14.48
CA THR A 204 13.45 -2.62 13.97
C THR A 204 13.40 -1.35 13.11
N GLU A 205 14.17 -0.31 13.44
CA GLU A 205 14.30 0.90 12.63
C GLU A 205 14.94 0.61 11.25
N ILE A 206 16.03 -0.16 11.21
CA ILE A 206 16.68 -0.56 9.95
C ILE A 206 15.74 -1.42 9.10
N PHE A 207 15.02 -2.36 9.70
CA PHE A 207 14.03 -3.17 9.00
C PHE A 207 12.88 -2.32 8.47
N GLY A 208 12.42 -1.33 9.25
CA GLY A 208 11.43 -0.35 8.82
C GLY A 208 11.86 0.40 7.56
N LYS A 209 13.13 0.83 7.50
CA LYS A 209 13.70 1.47 6.30
C LYS A 209 13.70 0.51 5.10
N LEU A 210 14.13 -0.74 5.27
CA LEU A 210 14.11 -1.74 4.19
C LEU A 210 12.71 -2.03 3.65
N ILE A 211 11.68 -2.11 4.51
CA ILE A 211 10.28 -2.32 4.07
C ILE A 211 9.88 -1.22 3.09
N ASN A 212 10.19 0.03 3.43
CA ASN A 212 9.85 1.17 2.57
C ASN A 212 10.57 1.11 1.23
N ILE A 213 11.86 0.74 1.24
CA ILE A 213 12.67 0.57 0.01
C ILE A 213 12.07 -0.52 -0.87
N TYR A 214 11.84 -1.72 -0.34
CA TYR A 214 11.36 -2.84 -1.15
C TYR A 214 9.95 -2.61 -1.67
N ARG A 215 9.05 -1.97 -0.91
CA ARG A 215 7.72 -1.55 -1.42
C ARG A 215 7.84 -0.59 -2.60
N ALA A 216 8.75 0.36 -2.52
CA ALA A 216 8.97 1.31 -3.62
C ALA A 216 9.61 0.67 -4.86
N LEU A 217 10.39 -0.40 -4.68
CA LEU A 217 10.93 -1.21 -5.77
C LEU A 217 9.92 -2.21 -6.35
N GLY A 218 8.68 -2.27 -5.82
CA GLY A 218 7.68 -3.26 -6.22
C GLY A 218 7.98 -4.68 -5.74
N ASP A 219 8.88 -4.84 -4.77
CA ASP A 219 9.25 -6.11 -4.19
C ASP A 219 8.47 -6.37 -2.90
N ASP A 220 7.20 -6.69 -3.08
CA ASP A 220 6.28 -6.90 -1.97
C ASP A 220 6.69 -8.10 -1.11
N ARG A 221 7.26 -9.14 -1.71
CA ARG A 221 7.71 -10.34 -0.99
C ARG A 221 8.80 -10.04 0.03
N ARG A 222 9.85 -9.31 -0.38
CA ARG A 222 10.93 -8.93 0.54
C ARG A 222 10.43 -7.91 1.56
N SER A 223 9.63 -6.93 1.15
CA SER A 223 9.08 -5.95 2.09
C SER A 223 8.22 -6.61 3.19
N PHE A 224 7.38 -7.57 2.80
CA PHE A 224 6.49 -8.27 3.71
C PHE A 224 7.26 -9.15 4.71
N SER A 225 8.38 -9.73 4.28
CA SER A 225 9.25 -10.51 5.16
C SER A 225 9.76 -9.66 6.34
N TYR A 226 10.31 -8.47 6.09
CA TYR A 226 10.73 -7.56 7.17
C TYR A 226 9.55 -7.05 7.99
N TYR A 227 8.41 -6.76 7.36
CA TYR A 227 7.19 -6.34 8.04
C TYR A 227 6.70 -7.36 9.08
N LYS A 228 6.77 -8.66 8.74
CA LYS A 228 6.40 -9.74 9.68
C LYS A 228 7.39 -9.89 10.84
N ALA A 229 8.65 -9.54 10.64
CA ALA A 229 9.69 -9.71 11.64
C ALA A 229 9.74 -8.60 12.70
N ILE A 230 9.40 -7.36 12.34
CA ILE A 230 9.44 -6.23 13.28
C ILE A 230 8.65 -6.51 14.57
N PRO A 231 7.37 -6.93 14.53
CA PRO A 231 6.60 -7.17 15.75
C PRO A 231 7.14 -8.32 16.61
N VAL A 232 7.89 -9.25 16.00
CA VAL A 232 8.52 -10.37 16.71
C VAL A 232 9.76 -9.86 17.46
N VAL A 233 10.61 -9.08 16.79
CA VAL A 233 11.84 -8.51 17.35
C VAL A 233 11.54 -7.46 18.44
N GLU A 234 10.54 -6.61 18.21
CA GLU A 234 10.11 -5.53 19.13
C GLU A 234 9.61 -6.08 20.47
N LYS A 235 8.97 -7.27 20.47
CA LYS A 235 8.39 -7.89 21.67
C LYS A 235 9.36 -8.77 22.46
N LEU A 236 10.61 -8.92 22.03
CA LEU A 236 11.58 -9.73 22.75
C LEU A 236 11.94 -9.08 24.10
N PRO A 237 11.96 -9.84 25.20
CA PRO A 237 12.26 -9.31 26.53
C PRO A 237 13.76 -9.07 26.76
N PHE A 238 14.59 -9.24 25.74
CA PHE A 238 16.03 -9.08 25.79
C PHE A 238 16.56 -8.39 24.53
N LYS A 239 17.74 -7.78 24.65
CA LYS A 239 18.49 -7.24 23.51
C LYS A 239 19.17 -8.38 22.76
N ILE A 240 19.01 -8.43 21.44
CA ILE A 240 19.66 -9.42 20.59
C ILE A 240 21.16 -9.09 20.47
N GLU A 241 22.00 -10.07 20.77
CA GLU A 241 23.47 -10.02 20.71
C GLU A 241 24.04 -11.00 19.67
N SER A 242 23.25 -11.98 19.23
CA SER A 242 23.63 -12.94 18.18
C SER A 242 22.41 -13.41 17.39
N ALA A 243 22.60 -13.72 16.11
CA ALA A 243 21.60 -14.33 15.25
C ALA A 243 21.07 -15.68 15.78
N ASP A 244 21.85 -16.40 16.59
CA ASP A 244 21.40 -17.67 17.17
C ASP A 244 20.19 -17.52 18.10
N GLN A 245 20.02 -16.34 18.71
CA GLN A 245 18.90 -16.05 19.63
C GLN A 245 17.56 -15.88 18.90
N VAL A 246 17.59 -15.68 17.58
CA VAL A 246 16.40 -15.43 16.75
C VAL A 246 16.16 -16.51 15.70
N LYS A 247 17.00 -17.55 15.65
CA LYS A 247 17.00 -18.54 14.57
C LYS A 247 15.71 -19.37 14.48
N ASP A 248 15.06 -19.61 15.62
CA ASP A 248 13.87 -20.44 15.74
C ASP A 248 12.57 -19.59 15.81
N LEU A 249 12.67 -18.27 15.63
CA LEU A 249 11.53 -17.36 15.70
C LEU A 249 10.72 -17.35 14.40
N PRO A 250 9.38 -17.31 14.49
CA PRO A 250 8.51 -17.31 13.32
C PRO A 250 8.73 -16.05 12.47
N GLY A 251 8.84 -16.23 11.15
CA GLY A 251 9.05 -15.12 10.21
C GLY A 251 10.50 -14.66 10.07
N ILE A 252 11.45 -15.24 10.80
CA ILE A 252 12.88 -14.90 10.73
C ILE A 252 13.68 -16.03 10.05
N GLY A 253 13.80 -15.95 8.72
CA GLY A 253 14.60 -16.88 7.93
C GLY A 253 16.09 -16.54 7.91
N LYS A 254 16.92 -17.46 7.36
CA LYS A 254 18.39 -17.34 7.35
C LYS A 254 18.92 -15.99 6.87
N SER A 255 18.43 -15.44 5.77
CA SER A 255 18.85 -14.12 5.28
C SER A 255 18.58 -13.00 6.27
N MET A 256 17.50 -13.08 7.04
CA MET A 256 17.18 -12.07 8.05
C MET A 256 18.04 -12.24 9.29
N GLN A 257 18.36 -13.48 9.68
CA GLN A 257 19.33 -13.77 10.72
C GLN A 257 20.70 -13.16 10.37
N ASP A 258 21.14 -13.29 9.13
CA ASP A 258 22.40 -12.69 8.67
C ASP A 258 22.37 -11.15 8.77
N HIS A 259 21.25 -10.51 8.40
CA HIS A 259 21.09 -9.06 8.59
C HIS A 259 21.06 -8.65 10.07
N ILE A 260 20.41 -9.43 10.94
CA ILE A 260 20.40 -9.17 12.39
C ILE A 260 21.82 -9.29 12.95
N GLN A 261 22.56 -10.32 12.55
CA GLN A 261 23.96 -10.50 12.97
C GLN A 261 24.80 -9.29 12.55
N GLU A 262 24.65 -8.83 11.32
CA GLU A 262 25.38 -7.68 10.81
C GLU A 262 25.05 -6.40 11.60
N ILE A 263 23.77 -6.13 11.85
CA ILE A 263 23.31 -4.97 12.61
C ILE A 263 23.82 -5.00 14.04
N VAL A 264 23.77 -6.14 14.69
CA VAL A 264 24.23 -6.29 16.08
C VAL A 264 25.75 -6.13 16.17
N THR A 265 26.49 -6.63 15.17
CA THR A 265 27.96 -6.57 15.16
C THR A 265 28.48 -5.18 14.80
N THR A 266 27.84 -4.50 13.84
CA THR A 266 28.36 -3.26 13.24
C THR A 266 27.56 -2.00 13.60
N GLY A 267 26.36 -2.16 14.15
CA GLY A 267 25.38 -1.09 14.34
C GLY A 267 24.68 -0.65 13.05
N LYS A 268 24.97 -1.27 11.91
CA LYS A 268 24.51 -0.86 10.59
C LYS A 268 24.17 -2.07 9.71
N LEU A 269 23.63 -1.79 8.52
CA LEU A 269 23.39 -2.81 7.50
C LEU A 269 23.93 -2.33 6.16
N SER A 270 24.95 -2.99 5.64
CA SER A 270 25.60 -2.66 4.36
C SER A 270 24.61 -2.63 3.20
N LYS A 271 23.59 -3.49 3.26
CA LYS A 271 22.50 -3.50 2.27
C LYS A 271 21.67 -2.22 2.28
N LEU A 272 21.39 -1.68 3.47
CA LEU A 272 20.71 -0.39 3.60
C LEU A 272 21.65 0.76 3.20
N GLU A 273 22.93 0.70 3.61
CA GLU A 273 23.92 1.70 3.18
C GLU A 273 24.07 1.73 1.65
N HIS A 274 24.04 0.57 0.97
CA HIS A 274 24.04 0.51 -0.50
C HIS A 274 22.80 1.13 -1.16
N PHE A 275 21.65 1.11 -0.47
CA PHE A 275 20.47 1.84 -0.92
C PHE A 275 20.54 3.34 -0.59
N GLU A 276 21.24 3.73 0.49
CA GLU A 276 21.39 5.12 0.95
C GLU A 276 22.59 5.86 0.31
N THR A 277 23.60 5.17 -0.22
CA THR A 277 24.77 5.79 -0.88
C THR A 277 24.46 6.14 -2.33
N ASP A 278 24.19 7.42 -2.52
CA ASP A 278 23.56 8.00 -3.70
C ASP A 278 24.51 8.86 -4.55
N GLU A 279 25.59 8.26 -5.09
CA GLU A 279 26.42 8.92 -6.11
C GLU A 279 25.58 9.31 -7.36
N LYS A 280 24.51 8.57 -7.61
CA LYS A 280 23.67 8.71 -8.80
C LYS A 280 22.75 9.92 -8.72
N VAL A 281 22.12 10.20 -7.58
CA VAL A 281 21.33 11.43 -7.43
C VAL A 281 22.25 12.65 -7.40
N GLN A 282 23.45 12.54 -6.83
CA GLN A 282 24.44 13.63 -6.92
C GLN A 282 24.88 13.91 -8.37
N GLU A 283 25.21 12.88 -9.15
CA GLU A 283 25.53 13.03 -10.58
C GLU A 283 24.36 13.64 -11.37
N MET A 284 23.14 13.33 -10.98
CA MET A 284 21.93 13.77 -11.66
C MET A 284 21.54 15.19 -11.30
N GLU A 285 21.64 15.55 -10.03
CA GLU A 285 21.51 16.93 -9.59
C GLU A 285 22.56 17.80 -10.31
N LEU A 286 23.80 17.32 -10.40
CA LEU A 286 24.87 18.00 -11.16
C LEU A 286 24.54 18.11 -12.66
N LEU A 287 24.03 17.04 -13.29
CA LEU A 287 23.63 17.05 -14.69
C LEU A 287 22.50 18.05 -14.96
N LEU A 288 21.47 18.03 -14.11
CA LEU A 288 20.31 18.92 -14.21
C LEU A 288 20.74 20.38 -14.00
N GLN A 289 21.49 20.66 -12.93
CA GLN A 289 22.04 21.99 -12.64
C GLN A 289 22.89 22.51 -13.80
N LYS A 290 23.86 21.73 -14.29
CA LYS A 290 24.72 22.12 -15.42
C LYS A 290 23.91 22.40 -16.69
N THR A 291 22.92 21.57 -16.99
CA THR A 291 22.05 21.77 -18.16
C THR A 291 21.20 23.03 -18.01
N GLY A 292 20.80 23.37 -16.78
CA GLY A 292 20.08 24.60 -16.49
C GLY A 292 20.94 25.84 -16.71
N GLU A 293 22.16 25.84 -16.20
CA GLU A 293 23.15 26.91 -16.35
C GLU A 293 23.50 27.20 -17.83
N GLU A 294 23.51 26.16 -18.69
CA GLU A 294 23.66 26.33 -20.15
C GLU A 294 22.53 27.17 -20.79
N ILE A 295 21.34 27.21 -20.17
CA ILE A 295 20.14 27.88 -20.70
C ILE A 295 19.91 29.24 -20.03
N LEU A 296 20.11 29.31 -18.72
CA LEU A 296 19.95 30.50 -17.90
C LEU A 296 21.05 30.51 -16.83
N PRO A 297 22.09 31.35 -16.99
CA PRO A 297 23.13 31.49 -15.99
C PRO A 297 22.57 31.94 -14.64
N GLY A 298 22.97 31.27 -13.56
CA GLY A 298 22.52 31.56 -12.19
C GLY A 298 21.13 30.99 -11.86
N VAL A 299 20.63 30.02 -12.62
CA VAL A 299 19.40 29.29 -12.29
C VAL A 299 19.66 28.32 -11.13
N ASP A 300 18.77 28.29 -10.15
CA ASP A 300 18.86 27.33 -9.05
C ASP A 300 17.94 26.14 -9.32
N ILE A 301 18.51 24.93 -9.38
CA ILE A 301 17.78 23.68 -9.58
C ILE A 301 18.00 22.81 -8.35
N LEU A 302 16.93 22.61 -7.57
CA LEU A 302 16.99 21.91 -6.30
C LEU A 302 16.20 20.60 -6.35
N CYS A 303 16.86 19.50 -5.98
CA CYS A 303 16.20 18.22 -5.73
C CYS A 303 15.38 18.31 -4.42
N GLY A 304 14.06 18.19 -4.54
CA GLY A 304 13.09 18.30 -3.46
C GLY A 304 12.55 16.95 -2.98
N GLY A 305 11.27 16.93 -2.61
CA GLY A 305 10.54 15.67 -2.44
C GLY A 305 10.94 14.80 -1.25
N SER A 306 10.63 13.50 -1.39
CA SER A 306 10.99 12.46 -0.41
C SER A 306 12.50 12.28 -0.27
N TYR A 307 13.25 12.60 -1.32
CA TYR A 307 14.71 12.61 -1.34
C TYR A 307 15.29 13.56 -0.29
N ARG A 308 14.88 14.84 -0.31
CA ARG A 308 15.34 15.85 0.67
C ARG A 308 14.88 15.58 2.12
N ARG A 309 13.92 14.66 2.33
CA ARG A 309 13.42 14.22 3.65
C ARG A 309 14.08 12.92 4.13
N GLY A 310 15.12 12.42 3.45
CA GLY A 310 15.86 11.23 3.85
C GLY A 310 15.08 9.91 3.68
N LYS A 311 14.11 9.85 2.76
CA LYS A 311 13.44 8.58 2.43
C LYS A 311 14.30 7.78 1.48
N ALA A 312 14.51 6.50 1.79
CA ALA A 312 15.39 5.60 1.06
C ALA A 312 14.88 5.15 -0.34
N SER A 313 13.78 5.75 -0.84
CA SER A 313 13.32 5.59 -2.21
C SER A 313 12.58 6.84 -2.69
N CYS A 314 13.02 7.42 -3.80
CA CYS A 314 12.25 8.37 -4.58
C CYS A 314 11.53 7.59 -5.71
N GLY A 315 10.22 7.36 -5.57
CA GLY A 315 9.44 6.88 -6.72
C GLY A 315 9.39 7.93 -7.84
N ASP A 316 9.52 9.20 -7.45
CA ASP A 316 9.46 10.38 -8.29
C ASP A 316 10.63 11.32 -7.96
N LEU A 317 11.23 11.94 -8.98
CA LEU A 317 12.23 12.97 -8.81
C LEU A 317 11.56 14.35 -8.84
N ASP A 318 11.29 14.89 -7.65
CA ASP A 318 10.72 16.24 -7.49
C ASP A 318 11.82 17.30 -7.62
N ILE A 319 11.75 18.18 -8.60
CA ILE A 319 12.71 19.26 -8.82
C ILE A 319 12.01 20.61 -8.74
N VAL A 320 12.58 21.50 -7.94
CA VAL A 320 12.20 22.91 -7.89
C VAL A 320 13.22 23.71 -8.66
N ILE A 321 12.75 24.60 -9.53
CA ILE A 321 13.58 25.46 -10.36
C ILE A 321 13.22 26.90 -10.05
N THR A 322 14.23 27.72 -9.76
CA THR A 322 14.04 29.15 -9.50
C THR A 322 15.24 29.96 -10.00
N HIS A 323 15.18 31.28 -9.89
CA HIS A 323 16.28 32.16 -10.21
C HIS A 323 16.30 33.33 -9.22
N PRO A 324 17.47 33.74 -8.68
CA PRO A 324 17.56 34.73 -7.60
C PRO A 324 16.89 36.09 -7.89
N ASP A 325 16.74 36.46 -9.15
CA ASP A 325 16.10 37.72 -9.57
C ASP A 325 14.57 37.70 -9.56
N GLY A 326 13.95 36.54 -9.32
CA GLY A 326 12.50 36.32 -9.29
C GLY A 326 11.78 36.60 -10.62
N LYS A 327 12.50 36.72 -11.75
CA LYS A 327 11.91 37.13 -13.05
C LYS A 327 12.44 36.32 -14.24
N SER A 328 13.72 35.97 -14.25
CA SER A 328 14.38 35.34 -15.40
C SER A 328 13.99 33.88 -15.63
N HIS A 329 13.37 33.24 -14.63
CA HIS A 329 12.81 31.89 -14.75
C HIS A 329 11.65 31.80 -15.79
N LYS A 330 11.05 32.93 -16.20
CA LYS A 330 9.91 32.94 -17.13
C LYS A 330 10.27 32.34 -18.49
N GLY A 331 9.53 31.30 -18.91
CA GLY A 331 9.79 30.60 -20.18
C GLY A 331 11.03 29.70 -20.16
N PHE A 332 11.64 29.51 -18.99
CA PHE A 332 12.76 28.58 -18.80
C PHE A 332 12.31 27.12 -19.04
N LEU A 333 11.17 26.71 -18.46
CA LEU A 333 10.72 25.31 -18.47
C LEU A 333 10.67 24.71 -19.88
N THR A 334 10.14 25.46 -20.85
CA THR A 334 10.04 25.01 -22.25
C THR A 334 11.40 24.76 -22.88
N ARG A 335 12.37 25.66 -22.65
CA ARG A 335 13.73 25.51 -23.17
C ARG A 335 14.43 24.34 -22.48
N TYR A 336 14.24 24.20 -21.18
CA TYR A 336 14.86 23.18 -20.34
C TYR A 336 14.37 21.76 -20.69
N VAL A 337 13.05 21.56 -20.74
CA VAL A 337 12.46 20.27 -21.16
C VAL A 337 12.91 19.89 -22.57
N LYS A 338 12.95 20.84 -23.51
CA LYS A 338 13.45 20.59 -24.87
C LYS A 338 14.90 20.11 -24.85
N ARG A 339 15.77 20.81 -24.12
CA ARG A 339 17.19 20.44 -24.02
C ARG A 339 17.38 19.04 -23.41
N LEU A 340 16.66 18.73 -22.34
CA LEU A 340 16.70 17.43 -21.69
C LEU A 340 16.18 16.28 -22.58
N LYS A 341 15.22 16.56 -23.47
CA LYS A 341 14.81 15.59 -24.51
C LYS A 341 15.85 15.40 -25.60
N ASP A 342 16.49 16.49 -26.03
CA ASP A 342 17.52 16.45 -27.07
C ASP A 342 18.72 15.57 -26.63
N MET A 343 19.05 15.56 -25.33
CA MET A 343 20.04 14.64 -24.75
C MET A 343 19.48 13.26 -24.36
N LYS A 344 18.22 12.96 -24.72
CA LYS A 344 17.53 11.70 -24.41
C LYS A 344 17.41 11.39 -22.91
N PHE A 345 17.47 12.42 -22.07
CA PHE A 345 17.27 12.29 -20.64
C PHE A 345 15.77 12.16 -20.31
N LEU A 346 14.95 13.07 -20.85
CA LEU A 346 13.49 12.95 -20.81
C LEU A 346 12.99 12.10 -21.98
N ARG A 347 12.05 11.20 -21.72
CA ARG A 347 11.50 10.25 -22.69
C ARG A 347 10.05 10.54 -23.04
N GLU A 348 9.22 10.77 -22.03
CA GLU A 348 7.79 10.91 -22.21
C GLU A 348 7.24 12.06 -21.39
N ASP A 349 6.25 12.74 -21.95
CA ASP A 349 5.53 13.80 -21.27
C ASP A 349 4.23 13.25 -20.69
N LEU A 350 4.02 13.48 -19.40
CA LEU A 350 2.74 13.21 -18.73
C LEU A 350 1.91 14.49 -18.63
N ILE A 351 2.52 15.57 -18.13
CA ILE A 351 1.92 16.90 -17.99
C ILE A 351 2.94 17.95 -18.41
N PHE A 352 2.48 18.96 -19.13
CA PHE A 352 3.25 20.16 -19.44
C PHE A 352 2.29 21.35 -19.36
N SER A 353 2.51 22.24 -18.39
CA SER A 353 1.71 23.44 -18.16
C SER A 353 2.61 24.64 -17.96
N THR A 354 2.38 25.71 -18.71
CA THR A 354 3.05 27.01 -18.53
C THR A 354 2.01 28.02 -18.11
N ARG A 355 2.23 28.68 -16.97
CA ARG A 355 1.33 29.66 -16.34
C ARG A 355 -0.07 29.08 -16.10
N SER A 356 -0.20 28.14 -15.18
CA SER A 356 -1.53 27.72 -14.72
C SER A 356 -2.27 28.94 -14.17
N GLU A 357 -3.43 29.30 -14.73
CA GLU A 357 -4.30 30.37 -14.20
C GLU A 357 -5.35 29.82 -13.22
N GLU A 358 -5.41 28.49 -13.05
CA GLU A 358 -6.34 27.78 -12.16
C GLU A 358 -5.63 26.65 -11.38
N GLY A 359 -6.17 26.30 -10.21
CA GLY A 359 -5.65 25.26 -9.31
C GLY A 359 -4.65 25.76 -8.26
N THR A 360 -4.12 24.85 -7.42
CA THR A 360 -3.15 25.17 -6.36
C THR A 360 -1.77 25.58 -6.87
N ASP A 361 -1.50 25.37 -8.15
CA ASP A 361 -0.24 25.70 -8.84
C ASP A 361 -0.38 26.98 -9.71
N SER A 362 -1.28 27.90 -9.34
CA SER A 362 -1.51 29.14 -10.09
C SER A 362 -0.22 29.97 -10.18
N GLY A 363 0.22 30.33 -11.39
CA GLY A 363 1.45 31.09 -11.64
C GLY A 363 2.75 30.28 -11.65
N VAL A 364 2.68 28.95 -11.50
CA VAL A 364 3.82 28.02 -11.53
C VAL A 364 3.84 27.29 -12.88
N ASP A 365 5.01 27.22 -13.53
CA ASP A 365 5.18 26.34 -14.69
C ASP A 365 5.47 24.92 -14.18
N THR A 366 4.68 23.93 -14.62
CA THR A 366 4.73 22.55 -14.12
C THR A 366 4.94 21.56 -15.26
N TYR A 367 5.88 20.63 -15.07
CA TYR A 367 6.11 19.52 -15.98
C TYR A 367 6.16 18.20 -15.22
N PHE A 368 5.43 17.19 -15.67
CA PHE A 368 5.58 15.81 -15.21
C PHE A 368 5.95 14.95 -16.41
N GLY A 369 6.93 14.08 -16.24
CA GLY A 369 7.41 13.23 -17.31
C GLY A 369 8.07 11.97 -16.80
N LEU A 370 8.61 11.20 -17.75
CA LEU A 370 9.49 10.07 -17.48
C LEU A 370 10.90 10.39 -17.96
N CYS A 371 11.88 10.21 -17.08
CA CYS A 371 13.30 10.27 -17.42
C CYS A 371 13.93 8.89 -17.42
N THR A 372 15.11 8.80 -18.03
CA THR A 372 15.96 7.61 -17.98
C THR A 372 17.36 8.06 -17.61
N TYR A 373 17.96 7.39 -16.64
CA TYR A 373 19.37 7.61 -16.31
C TYR A 373 20.25 7.26 -17.54
N PRO A 374 21.30 8.04 -17.83
CA PRO A 374 22.25 7.69 -18.88
C PRO A 374 22.75 6.25 -18.75
N GLY A 375 22.69 5.48 -19.84
CA GLY A 375 23.12 4.08 -19.86
C GLY A 375 22.15 3.06 -19.24
N ARG A 376 20.92 3.46 -18.91
CA ARG A 376 19.88 2.55 -18.37
C ARG A 376 18.65 2.50 -19.27
N GLU A 377 17.84 1.46 -19.09
CA GLU A 377 16.53 1.32 -19.75
C GLU A 377 15.36 1.65 -18.81
N LEU A 378 15.57 1.54 -17.48
CA LEU A 378 14.53 1.80 -16.49
C LEU A 378 14.13 3.28 -16.46
N ARG A 379 12.82 3.51 -16.49
CA ARG A 379 12.22 4.85 -16.51
C ARG A 379 11.79 5.27 -15.11
N HIS A 380 11.96 6.55 -14.80
CA HIS A 380 11.60 7.14 -13.52
C HIS A 380 10.71 8.35 -13.74
N ARG A 381 9.73 8.57 -12.85
CA ARG A 381 8.93 9.79 -12.89
C ARG A 381 9.78 10.98 -12.46
N ILE A 382 9.64 12.10 -13.15
CA ILE A 382 10.31 13.35 -12.84
C ILE A 382 9.32 14.49 -12.94
N ASP A 383 9.31 15.34 -11.92
CA ASP A 383 8.36 16.42 -11.76
C ASP A 383 9.14 17.73 -11.60
N PHE A 384 8.91 18.69 -12.49
CA PHE A 384 9.48 20.03 -12.41
C PHE A 384 8.42 21.02 -11.98
N LYS A 385 8.78 21.90 -11.04
CA LYS A 385 8.03 23.09 -10.70
C LYS A 385 8.94 24.32 -10.80
N VAL A 386 8.55 25.29 -11.62
CA VAL A 386 9.29 26.55 -11.77
C VAL A 386 8.57 27.66 -11.01
N THR A 387 9.28 28.27 -10.06
CA THR A 387 8.78 29.36 -9.22
C THR A 387 9.68 30.58 -9.28
N GLY A 388 9.06 31.75 -9.15
CA GLY A 388 9.74 33.03 -8.99
C GLY A 388 10.03 33.39 -7.55
#